data_AF-A0AAN9U838-F1
#
_entry.id   AF-A0AAN9U838-F1
#
_cell.length_a   1.000
_cell.length_b   1.000
_cell.length_c   1.000
_cell.angle_alpha   90.00
_cell.angle_beta   90.00
_cell.angle_gamma   90.00
#
_symmetry.space_group_name_H-M   'P 1'
#
loop_
_entity.id
_entity.type
_entity.pdbx_description
1 polymer ?
#
loop_
_entity_poly.entity_id
_entity_poly.type
_entity_poly.pdbx_seq_one_letter_code
_entity_poly.pdbx_strand_id
1 'polypeptide(L)'
;MTVDLTTLDAHEQPSDHLRAIWKGYAKTEQADLLSSGDIDDVLVPEKAAELKKAASFPAEKLRTAFSRLAGDDPSVPQVEEDVDILYHPLLPGLLIIPSLIPPSIQKSLLSRLLHRDLSEPHHQTNLHLHHDLPYPERDPVTNAPRSFFTHPPESDIKFIPKDPSVHKPLSMRQVMERRLHWVTLGGQYDWTNRVYPGEVPPSFPEDVGSLLETLFPETQAQAAIVNFYTPGDTMMMHRDVSEETDKGLVSISMGCDALFSRSTPSA
;
A
#
# COMPACT_ATOMS: atom_id res chain seq x y z
N MET A 1 -22.08 15.45 -8.26
CA MET A 1 -22.90 14.96 -7.14
C MET A 1 -21.96 14.18 -6.24
N THR A 2 -21.88 14.53 -4.96
CA THR A 2 -21.18 13.71 -3.98
C THR A 2 -21.97 12.41 -3.81
N VAL A 3 -21.34 11.27 -4.12
CA VAL A 3 -21.94 9.95 -3.92
C VAL A 3 -21.90 9.66 -2.42
N ASP A 4 -23.03 9.27 -1.84
CA ASP A 4 -23.07 8.80 -0.47
C ASP A 4 -22.43 7.41 -0.41
N LEU A 5 -21.19 7.35 0.10
CA LEU A 5 -20.41 6.10 0.18
C LEU A 5 -21.14 5.02 0.98
N THR A 6 -21.97 5.40 1.96
CA THR A 6 -22.73 4.45 2.80
C THR A 6 -23.81 3.68 2.04
N THR A 7 -24.16 4.15 0.83
CA THR A 7 -25.15 3.50 -0.05
C THR A 7 -24.53 2.51 -1.04
N LEU A 8 -23.20 2.43 -1.11
CA LEU A 8 -22.48 1.54 -2.01
C LEU A 8 -22.24 0.17 -1.36
N ASP A 9 -22.43 -0.90 -2.13
CA ASP A 9 -22.19 -2.26 -1.67
C ASP A 9 -20.72 -2.66 -1.84
N ALA A 10 -20.01 -2.86 -0.72
CA ALA A 10 -18.63 -3.36 -0.68
C ALA A 10 -18.47 -4.76 -1.30
N HIS A 11 -19.55 -5.51 -1.44
CA HIS A 11 -19.58 -6.85 -2.04
C HIS A 11 -19.94 -6.86 -3.53
N GLU A 12 -20.29 -5.70 -4.10
CA GLU A 12 -20.68 -5.59 -5.50
C GLU A 12 -19.56 -6.09 -6.41
N GLN A 13 -19.89 -7.07 -7.24
CA GLN A 13 -18.92 -7.68 -8.14
C GLN A 13 -18.73 -6.83 -9.41
N PRO A 14 -17.51 -6.76 -9.96
CA PRO A 14 -17.29 -6.16 -11.27
C PRO A 14 -18.13 -6.88 -12.33
N SER A 15 -18.57 -6.14 -13.35
CA SER A 15 -19.34 -6.71 -14.47
C SER A 15 -18.54 -7.79 -15.20
N ASP A 16 -19.23 -8.71 -15.90
CA ASP A 16 -18.56 -9.75 -16.69
C ASP A 16 -17.61 -9.18 -17.74
N HIS A 17 -17.96 -8.03 -18.31
CA HIS A 17 -17.13 -7.32 -19.25
C HIS A 17 -15.80 -6.86 -18.62
N LEU A 18 -15.87 -6.20 -17.45
CA LEU A 18 -14.68 -5.77 -16.72
C LEU A 18 -13.83 -6.95 -16.25
N ARG A 19 -14.48 -8.03 -15.78
CA ARG A 19 -13.78 -9.29 -15.43
C ARG A 19 -13.06 -9.90 -16.63
N ALA A 20 -13.65 -9.84 -17.82
CA ALA A 20 -13.03 -10.35 -19.03
C ALA A 20 -11.80 -9.52 -19.43
N ILE A 21 -11.89 -8.18 -19.36
CA ILE A 21 -10.76 -7.27 -19.62
C ILE A 21 -9.61 -7.57 -18.65
N TRP A 22 -9.89 -7.59 -17.34
CA TRP A 22 -8.89 -7.88 -16.32
C TRP A 22 -8.24 -9.26 -16.54
N LYS A 23 -9.04 -10.29 -16.86
CA LYS A 23 -8.52 -11.64 -17.17
C LYS A 23 -7.64 -11.67 -18.41
N GLY A 24 -7.92 -10.80 -19.39
CA GLY A 24 -7.08 -10.60 -20.56
C GLY A 24 -5.70 -10.14 -20.11
N TYR A 25 -5.63 -8.98 -19.46
CA TYR A 25 -4.38 -8.40 -18.96
C TYR A 25 -3.58 -9.35 -18.06
N ALA A 26 -4.24 -10.02 -17.11
CA ALA A 26 -3.58 -10.93 -16.17
C ALA A 26 -2.97 -12.18 -16.81
N LYS A 27 -3.35 -12.51 -18.06
CA LYS A 27 -2.85 -13.70 -18.79
C LYS A 27 -1.94 -13.36 -19.96
N THR A 28 -1.86 -12.10 -20.35
CA THR A 28 -1.02 -11.68 -21.46
C THR A 28 0.43 -11.59 -21.00
N GLU A 29 1.35 -12.03 -21.86
CA GLU A 29 2.78 -11.93 -21.59
C GLU A 29 3.22 -10.45 -21.57
N GLN A 30 4.22 -10.15 -20.74
CA GLN A 30 4.66 -8.77 -20.50
C GLN A 30 5.08 -8.04 -21.78
N ALA A 31 5.79 -8.73 -22.69
CA ALA A 31 6.25 -8.14 -23.94
C ALA A 31 5.08 -7.71 -24.84
N ASP A 32 4.04 -8.54 -24.92
CA ASP A 32 2.85 -8.26 -25.72
C ASP A 32 2.07 -7.09 -25.12
N LEU A 33 1.94 -7.05 -23.79
CA LEU A 33 1.30 -5.94 -23.07
C LEU A 33 1.96 -4.59 -23.33
N LEU A 34 3.28 -4.52 -23.21
CA LEU A 34 4.03 -3.28 -23.44
C LEU A 34 3.96 -2.82 -24.90
N SER A 35 3.72 -3.73 -25.83
CA SER A 35 3.57 -3.43 -27.25
C SER A 35 2.13 -3.13 -27.69
N SER A 36 1.13 -3.34 -26.84
CA SER A 36 -0.29 -3.27 -27.26
C SER A 36 -0.77 -1.84 -27.50
N GLY A 37 -0.13 -0.86 -26.85
CA GLY A 37 -0.55 0.54 -26.88
C GLY A 37 -1.76 0.86 -25.97
N ASP A 38 -2.22 -0.11 -25.17
CA ASP A 38 -3.39 0.05 -24.29
C ASP A 38 -3.04 0.52 -22.87
N ILE A 39 -1.75 0.72 -22.57
CA ILE A 39 -1.28 1.15 -21.25
C ILE A 39 -1.00 2.66 -21.28
N ASP A 40 -1.58 3.38 -20.34
CA ASP A 40 -1.31 4.81 -20.13
C ASP A 40 -0.03 4.98 -19.31
N ASP A 41 1.12 4.88 -19.99
CA ASP A 41 2.44 5.06 -19.38
C ASP A 41 2.95 6.50 -19.53
N VAL A 42 3.20 7.16 -18.40
CA VAL A 42 3.75 8.53 -18.34
C VAL A 42 5.15 8.65 -18.94
N LEU A 43 5.88 7.55 -19.09
CA LEU A 43 7.19 7.50 -19.71
C LEU A 43 7.11 7.46 -21.24
N VAL A 44 5.95 7.13 -21.81
CA VAL A 44 5.71 7.11 -23.25
C VAL A 44 5.15 8.47 -23.69
N PRO A 45 5.86 9.25 -24.54
CA PRO A 45 5.47 10.63 -24.85
C PRO A 45 4.05 10.79 -25.40
N GLU A 46 3.59 9.84 -26.23
CA GLU A 46 2.25 9.87 -26.82
C GLU A 46 1.17 9.70 -25.76
N LYS A 47 1.38 8.80 -24.79
CA LYS A 47 0.49 8.54 -23.65
C LYS A 47 0.53 9.66 -22.62
N ALA A 48 1.72 10.18 -22.34
CA ALA A 48 1.90 11.34 -21.47
C ALA A 48 1.12 12.57 -21.97
N ALA A 49 0.99 12.74 -23.29
CA ALA A 49 0.22 13.84 -23.89
C ALA A 49 -1.31 13.71 -23.69
N GLU A 50 -1.82 12.52 -23.37
CA GLU A 50 -3.24 12.30 -23.04
C GLU A 50 -3.58 12.76 -21.60
N LEU A 51 -2.55 12.82 -20.74
CA LEU A 51 -2.66 13.30 -19.37
C LEU A 51 -2.58 14.83 -19.31
N LYS A 52 -3.32 15.41 -18.36
CA LYS A 52 -3.33 16.85 -18.12
C LYS A 52 -2.77 17.16 -16.74
N LYS A 53 -2.05 18.26 -16.63
CA LYS A 53 -1.60 18.80 -15.36
C LYS A 53 -2.80 19.37 -14.58
N ALA A 54 -3.01 18.86 -13.37
CA ALA A 54 -3.96 19.39 -12.39
C ALA A 54 -3.31 20.48 -11.53
N ALA A 55 -2.11 20.21 -11.01
CA ALA A 55 -1.36 21.07 -10.09
C ALA A 55 0.11 20.59 -10.01
N SER A 56 0.88 21.10 -9.05
CA SER A 56 2.22 20.61 -8.72
C SER A 56 2.42 20.54 -7.21
N PHE A 57 3.24 19.60 -6.77
CA PHE A 57 3.81 19.51 -5.43
C PHE A 57 5.04 20.40 -5.33
N PRO A 58 5.03 21.41 -4.44
CA PRO A 58 6.20 22.25 -4.25
C PRO A 58 7.41 21.46 -3.73
N ALA A 59 8.59 21.68 -4.30
CA ALA A 59 9.83 21.05 -3.88
C ALA A 59 10.10 21.22 -2.37
N GLU A 60 9.81 22.40 -1.82
CA GLU A 60 9.95 22.69 -0.38
C GLU A 60 9.07 21.80 0.50
N LYS A 61 7.83 21.56 0.06
CA LYS A 61 6.88 20.68 0.75
C LYS A 61 7.39 19.25 0.74
N LEU A 62 7.96 18.78 -0.37
CA LEU A 62 8.58 17.46 -0.49
C LEU A 62 9.78 17.31 0.45
N ARG A 63 10.69 18.30 0.48
CA ARG A 63 11.82 18.30 1.43
C ARG A 63 11.36 18.22 2.89
N THR A 64 10.34 19.01 3.23
CA THR A 64 9.75 19.00 4.57
C THR A 64 9.13 17.64 4.89
N ALA A 65 8.38 17.06 3.97
CA ALA A 65 7.76 15.75 4.16
C ALA A 65 8.82 14.65 4.37
N PHE A 66 9.87 14.65 3.56
CA PHE A 66 10.93 13.64 3.64
C PHE A 66 11.77 13.75 4.91
N SER A 67 12.02 14.97 5.41
CA SER A 67 12.71 15.16 6.69
C SER A 67 11.88 14.68 7.88
N ARG A 68 10.54 14.64 7.80
CA ARG A 68 9.70 14.02 8.85
C ARG A 68 9.97 12.52 9.03
N LEU A 69 10.30 11.82 7.96
CA LEU A 69 10.57 10.38 7.99
C LEU A 69 12.05 10.07 8.24
N ALA A 70 12.94 10.73 7.49
CA ALA A 70 14.37 10.41 7.43
C ALA A 70 15.24 11.31 8.31
N GLY A 71 14.68 12.37 8.90
CA GLY A 71 15.45 13.35 9.68
C GLY A 71 16.52 14.05 8.84
N ASP A 72 17.65 14.35 9.46
CA ASP A 72 18.81 15.00 8.84
C ASP A 72 19.74 14.02 8.11
N ASP A 73 19.20 12.89 7.60
CA ASP A 73 20.00 11.90 6.87
C ASP A 73 20.57 12.53 5.58
N PRO A 74 21.90 12.61 5.42
CA PRO A 74 22.54 13.24 4.26
C PRO A 74 22.29 12.51 2.94
N SER A 75 21.72 11.30 2.97
CA SER A 75 21.29 10.54 1.78
C SER A 75 19.88 10.94 1.28
N VAL A 76 19.16 11.80 2.02
CA VAL A 76 17.90 12.40 1.58
C VAL A 76 18.21 13.37 0.43
N PRO A 77 17.59 13.18 -0.75
CA PRO A 77 17.93 13.96 -1.92
C PRO A 77 17.38 15.37 -1.75
N GLN A 78 18.17 16.35 -2.20
CA GLN A 78 17.70 17.72 -2.35
C GLN A 78 16.69 17.72 -3.49
N VAL A 79 15.40 17.74 -3.16
CA VAL A 79 14.37 17.94 -4.18
C VAL A 79 14.49 19.38 -4.66
N GLU A 80 14.88 19.56 -5.92
CA GLU A 80 15.12 20.87 -6.52
C GLU A 80 13.88 21.40 -7.26
N GLU A 81 13.09 20.48 -7.84
CA GLU A 81 11.98 20.81 -8.73
C GLU A 81 10.63 20.36 -8.14
N ASP A 82 9.59 21.08 -8.55
CA ASP A 82 8.22 20.71 -8.24
C ASP A 82 7.81 19.45 -9.01
N VAL A 83 6.98 18.60 -8.40
CA VAL A 83 6.49 17.37 -9.04
C VAL A 83 5.07 17.57 -9.54
N ASP A 84 4.81 17.30 -10.80
CA ASP A 84 3.48 17.51 -11.38
C ASP A 84 2.45 16.49 -10.88
N ILE A 85 1.24 17.00 -10.64
CA ILE A 85 0.04 16.21 -10.36
C ILE A 85 -0.74 16.13 -11.66
N LEU A 86 -0.92 14.92 -12.18
CA LEU A 86 -1.56 14.64 -13.45
C LEU A 86 -2.95 14.05 -13.24
N TYR A 87 -3.81 14.17 -14.25
CA TYR A 87 -5.08 13.45 -14.31
C TYR A 87 -5.41 13.07 -15.75
N HIS A 88 -6.18 11.99 -15.91
CA HIS A 88 -6.74 11.62 -17.21
C HIS A 88 -8.18 12.17 -17.32
N PRO A 89 -8.54 12.90 -18.40
CA PRO A 89 -9.91 13.42 -18.58
C PRO A 89 -11.03 12.37 -18.57
N LEU A 90 -10.72 11.11 -18.90
CA LEU A 90 -11.68 10.00 -18.90
C LEU A 90 -11.89 9.39 -17.50
N LEU A 91 -11.00 9.71 -16.55
CA LEU A 91 -11.02 9.18 -15.18
C LEU A 91 -11.08 10.33 -14.16
N PRO A 92 -12.19 11.08 -14.11
CA PRO A 92 -12.34 12.18 -13.16
C PRO A 92 -12.18 11.68 -11.71
N GLY A 93 -11.44 12.46 -10.92
CA GLY A 93 -11.13 12.13 -9.52
C GLY A 93 -9.93 11.19 -9.33
N LEU A 94 -9.28 10.71 -10.39
CA LEU A 94 -7.97 10.07 -10.27
C LEU A 94 -6.87 11.12 -10.46
N LEU A 95 -6.00 11.27 -9.45
CA LEU A 95 -4.78 12.05 -9.52
C LEU A 95 -3.57 11.11 -9.54
N ILE A 96 -2.63 11.38 -10.44
CA ILE A 96 -1.42 10.57 -10.66
C ILE A 96 -0.22 11.46 -10.39
N ILE A 97 0.71 11.00 -9.56
CA ILE A 97 1.90 11.77 -9.18
C ILE A 97 3.12 10.89 -9.45
N PRO A 98 3.73 10.99 -10.64
CA PRO A 98 4.83 10.12 -11.04
C PRO A 98 6.05 10.29 -10.13
N SER A 99 6.64 9.17 -9.70
CA SER A 99 7.93 9.15 -9.00
C SER A 99 8.05 10.11 -7.81
N LEU A 100 6.94 10.34 -7.08
CA LEU A 100 6.87 11.31 -5.98
C LEU A 100 7.91 11.06 -4.89
N ILE A 101 8.17 9.78 -4.55
CA ILE A 101 9.03 9.37 -3.45
C ILE A 101 10.37 8.87 -4.01
N PRO A 102 11.50 9.56 -3.76
CA PRO A 102 12.81 9.16 -4.23
C PRO A 102 13.30 7.83 -3.63
N PRO A 103 14.19 7.07 -4.30
CA PRO A 103 14.62 5.75 -3.85
C PRO A 103 15.21 5.67 -2.43
N SER A 104 15.93 6.70 -1.96
CA SER A 104 16.44 6.71 -0.58
C SER A 104 15.31 6.85 0.45
N ILE A 105 14.30 7.67 0.17
CA ILE A 105 13.10 7.78 1.01
C ILE A 105 12.26 6.51 0.96
N GLN A 106 12.15 5.86 -0.21
CA GLN A 106 11.51 4.54 -0.31
C GLN A 106 12.18 3.53 0.61
N LYS A 107 13.53 3.49 0.65
CA LYS A 107 14.27 2.60 1.58
C LYS A 107 14.01 2.93 3.04
N SER A 108 13.99 4.22 3.40
CA SER A 108 13.67 4.64 4.76
C SER A 108 12.25 4.23 5.15
N LEU A 109 11.28 4.43 4.25
CA LEU A 109 9.87 4.07 4.49
C LEU A 109 9.73 2.55 4.63
N LEU A 110 10.28 1.78 3.70
CA LEU A 110 10.31 0.32 3.78
C LEU A 110 10.99 -0.17 5.06
N SER A 111 12.05 0.50 5.51
CA SER A 111 12.71 0.16 6.77
C SER A 111 11.79 0.37 7.98
N ARG A 112 11.07 1.50 8.06
CA ARG A 112 10.06 1.70 9.12
C ARG A 112 8.98 0.64 9.07
N LEU A 113 8.38 0.44 7.90
CA LEU A 113 7.26 -0.47 7.71
C LEU A 113 7.63 -1.93 8.02
N LEU A 114 8.76 -2.42 7.49
CA LEU A 114 9.14 -3.82 7.59
C LEU A 114 9.94 -4.16 8.84
N HIS A 115 10.86 -3.28 9.25
CA HIS A 115 11.73 -3.59 10.39
C HIS A 115 11.13 -3.18 11.73
N ARG A 116 10.36 -2.09 11.79
CA ARG A 116 9.73 -1.61 13.02
C ARG A 116 8.25 -2.01 13.09
N ASP A 117 7.45 -1.50 12.16
CA ASP A 117 5.99 -1.52 12.30
C ASP A 117 5.38 -2.91 12.11
N LEU A 118 5.90 -3.72 11.18
CA LEU A 118 5.47 -5.11 10.97
C LEU A 118 5.61 -5.98 12.22
N SER A 119 6.56 -5.65 13.12
CA SER A 119 6.85 -6.42 14.33
C SER A 119 6.09 -5.92 15.57
N GLU A 120 5.16 -4.97 15.40
CA GLU A 120 4.28 -4.52 16.47
C GLU A 120 2.96 -5.33 16.48
N PRO A 121 2.61 -6.01 17.58
CA PRO A 121 1.46 -6.93 17.62
C PRO A 121 0.09 -6.32 17.34
N HIS A 122 -0.07 -5.00 17.47
CA HIS A 122 -1.33 -4.33 17.15
C HIS A 122 -1.50 -4.10 15.65
N HIS A 123 -0.43 -4.18 14.86
CA HIS A 123 -0.50 -4.16 13.40
C HIS A 123 -0.78 -5.58 12.89
N GLN A 124 -2.04 -5.85 12.55
CA GLN A 124 -2.43 -7.17 12.09
C GLN A 124 -1.86 -7.47 10.70
N THR A 125 -1.72 -8.76 10.40
CA THR A 125 -1.26 -9.28 9.11
C THR A 125 -2.15 -10.43 8.70
N ASN A 126 -2.05 -10.85 7.44
CA ASN A 126 -2.79 -12.02 6.95
C ASN A 126 -2.49 -13.32 7.74
N LEU A 127 -1.34 -13.38 8.42
CA LEU A 127 -0.93 -14.54 9.21
C LEU A 127 -1.65 -14.61 10.55
N HIS A 128 -2.03 -13.47 11.13
CA HIS A 128 -2.74 -13.41 12.41
C HIS A 128 -4.10 -14.12 12.37
N LEU A 129 -4.67 -14.33 11.19
CA LEU A 129 -5.92 -15.06 11.03
C LEU A 129 -5.80 -16.54 11.45
N HIS A 130 -4.63 -17.15 11.20
CA HIS A 130 -4.48 -18.61 11.25
C HIS A 130 -3.23 -19.09 12.00
N HIS A 131 -2.32 -18.20 12.35
CA HIS A 131 -1.06 -18.52 13.01
C HIS A 131 -0.81 -17.62 14.22
N ASP A 132 -0.11 -18.17 15.20
CA ASP A 132 0.57 -17.43 16.26
C ASP A 132 1.97 -17.04 15.74
N LEU A 133 2.26 -15.75 15.81
CA LEU A 133 3.47 -15.16 15.24
C LEU A 133 4.63 -15.22 16.26
N PRO A 134 5.85 -15.57 15.83
CA PRO A 134 7.01 -15.67 16.71
C PRO A 134 7.63 -14.28 16.91
N TYR A 135 6.95 -13.42 17.66
CA TYR A 135 7.47 -12.08 17.98
C TYR A 135 8.83 -12.19 18.69
N PRO A 136 9.88 -11.50 18.22
CA PRO A 136 11.16 -11.51 18.89
C PRO A 136 11.05 -10.90 20.29
N GLU A 137 11.86 -11.39 21.22
CA GLU A 137 11.93 -10.81 22.56
C GLU A 137 12.29 -9.31 22.48
N ARG A 138 11.56 -8.49 23.24
CA ARG A 138 11.83 -7.06 23.34
C ARG A 138 13.25 -6.81 23.86
N ASP A 139 13.79 -5.65 23.51
CA ASP A 139 15.12 -5.27 23.96
C ASP A 139 15.18 -5.20 25.50
N PRO A 140 16.13 -5.89 26.16
CA PRO A 140 16.13 -6.02 27.62
C PRO A 140 16.45 -4.71 28.35
N VAL A 141 17.03 -3.72 27.65
CA VAL A 141 17.40 -2.43 28.24
C VAL A 141 16.34 -1.38 27.97
N THR A 142 15.88 -1.29 26.72
CA THR A 142 14.97 -0.24 26.26
C THR A 142 13.50 -0.67 26.22
N ASN A 143 13.23 -1.97 26.34
CA ASN A 143 11.92 -2.61 26.13
C ASN A 143 11.31 -2.34 24.73
N ALA A 144 12.13 -1.92 23.78
CA ALA A 144 11.72 -1.65 22.41
C ALA A 144 11.36 -2.97 21.68
N PRO A 145 10.38 -2.93 20.76
CA PRO A 145 10.13 -4.05 19.85
C PRO A 145 11.40 -4.38 19.04
N ARG A 146 11.54 -5.64 18.65
CA ARG A 146 12.61 -6.09 17.76
C ARG A 146 12.02 -6.61 16.46
N SER A 147 12.75 -6.40 15.37
CA SER A 147 12.32 -6.76 14.03
C SER A 147 12.24 -8.28 13.84
N PHE A 148 11.22 -8.79 13.14
CA PHE A 148 11.21 -10.18 12.66
C PHE A 148 12.44 -10.55 11.83
N PHE A 149 13.09 -9.57 11.18
CA PHE A 149 14.33 -9.77 10.43
C PHE A 149 15.56 -10.07 11.33
N THR A 150 15.41 -9.99 12.65
CA THR A 150 16.42 -10.50 13.60
C THR A 150 16.45 -12.03 13.65
N HIS A 151 15.38 -12.69 13.22
CA HIS A 151 15.34 -14.14 13.04
C HIS A 151 15.96 -14.51 11.70
N PRO A 152 17.04 -15.32 11.66
CA PRO A 152 17.59 -15.81 10.41
C PRO A 152 16.52 -16.56 9.59
N PRO A 153 16.51 -16.44 8.25
CA PRO A 153 15.56 -17.16 7.40
C PRO A 153 15.53 -18.68 7.63
N GLU A 154 16.71 -19.24 7.95
CA GLU A 154 16.92 -20.68 8.19
C GLU A 154 16.74 -21.11 9.65
N SER A 155 16.26 -20.23 10.52
CA SER A 155 16.04 -20.57 11.92
C SER A 155 14.93 -21.61 12.10
N ASP A 156 15.00 -22.31 13.23
CA ASP A 156 13.95 -23.26 13.66
C ASP A 156 12.69 -22.55 14.14
N ILE A 157 12.70 -21.22 14.23
CA ILE A 157 11.56 -20.41 14.63
C ILE A 157 10.46 -20.51 13.56
N LYS A 158 9.25 -20.84 14.00
CA LYS A 158 8.08 -21.05 13.14
C LYS A 158 6.91 -20.17 13.57
N PHE A 159 6.10 -19.83 12.59
CA PHE A 159 4.73 -19.37 12.77
C PHE A 159 3.88 -20.62 13.03
N ILE A 160 3.30 -20.72 14.22
CA ILE A 160 2.60 -21.92 14.67
C ILE A 160 1.12 -21.80 14.30
N PRO A 161 0.51 -22.80 13.63
CA PRO A 161 -0.90 -22.71 13.27
C PRO A 161 -1.77 -22.78 14.52
N LYS A 162 -2.79 -21.92 14.60
CA LYS A 162 -3.80 -21.95 15.66
C LYS A 162 -4.62 -23.24 15.63
N ASP A 163 -4.83 -23.77 14.43
CA ASP A 163 -5.39 -25.10 14.19
C ASP A 163 -4.43 -25.93 13.31
N PRO A 164 -3.63 -26.83 13.92
CA PRO A 164 -2.70 -27.70 13.19
C PRO A 164 -3.36 -28.71 12.24
N SER A 165 -4.69 -28.93 12.35
CA SER A 165 -5.43 -29.81 11.43
C SER A 165 -5.75 -29.14 10.09
N VAL A 166 -5.80 -27.81 10.07
CA VAL A 166 -6.13 -27.00 8.88
C VAL A 166 -4.87 -26.41 8.24
N HIS A 167 -3.96 -25.87 9.06
CA HIS A 167 -2.75 -25.18 8.58
C HIS A 167 -1.48 -25.84 9.08
N LYS A 168 -0.40 -25.71 8.30
CA LYS A 168 0.93 -26.17 8.67
C LYS A 168 1.74 -25.04 9.31
N PRO A 169 2.72 -25.36 10.18
CA PRO A 169 3.73 -24.39 10.60
C PRO A 169 4.48 -23.82 9.39
N LEU A 170 4.80 -22.52 9.46
CA LEU A 170 5.54 -21.82 8.41
C LEU A 170 6.89 -21.36 8.96
N SER A 171 7.96 -21.46 8.16
CA SER A 171 9.25 -20.89 8.52
C SER A 171 9.31 -19.38 8.27
N MET A 172 10.30 -18.71 8.88
CA MET A 172 10.57 -17.30 8.62
C MET A 172 10.81 -17.02 7.13
N ARG A 173 11.64 -17.85 6.46
CA ARG A 173 11.85 -17.75 4.99
C ARG A 173 10.52 -17.81 4.22
N GLN A 174 9.69 -18.81 4.49
CA GLN A 174 8.42 -18.98 3.75
C GLN A 174 7.51 -17.76 3.92
N VAL A 175 7.46 -17.21 5.13
CA VAL A 175 6.67 -16.01 5.42
C VAL A 175 7.19 -14.80 4.65
N MET A 176 8.47 -14.47 4.84
CA MET A 176 9.05 -13.25 4.29
C MET A 176 9.17 -13.26 2.77
N GLU A 177 9.28 -14.44 2.14
CA GLU A 177 9.39 -14.54 0.68
C GLU A 177 8.05 -14.62 -0.04
N ARG A 178 7.02 -15.26 0.54
CA ARG A 178 5.80 -15.63 -0.21
C ARG A 178 4.48 -15.68 0.57
N ARG A 179 4.47 -15.61 1.90
CA ARG A 179 3.21 -15.76 2.69
C ARG A 179 2.76 -14.49 3.41
N LEU A 180 3.61 -13.47 3.49
CA LEU A 180 3.18 -12.16 3.95
C LEU A 180 2.55 -11.40 2.77
N HIS A 181 1.27 -11.07 2.89
CA HIS A 181 0.49 -10.42 1.84
C HIS A 181 0.03 -9.02 2.21
N TRP A 182 -0.25 -8.77 3.49
CA TRP A 182 -0.59 -7.44 3.97
C TRP A 182 -0.23 -7.25 5.45
N VAL A 183 -0.07 -5.99 5.83
CA VAL A 183 -0.07 -5.52 7.23
C VAL A 183 -0.94 -4.25 7.34
N THR A 184 -1.68 -4.13 8.43
CA THR A 184 -2.51 -2.96 8.76
C THR A 184 -1.79 -2.04 9.75
N LEU A 185 -1.80 -0.73 9.48
CA LEU A 185 -1.25 0.31 10.38
C LEU A 185 -2.39 1.16 10.93
N GLY A 186 -2.35 1.51 12.21
CA GLY A 186 -3.43 2.27 12.84
C GLY A 186 -4.74 1.46 12.90
N GLY A 187 -5.81 1.96 12.28
CA GLY A 187 -7.10 1.27 12.17
C GLY A 187 -7.00 -0.13 11.55
N GLN A 188 -7.68 -1.09 12.16
CA GLN A 188 -7.60 -2.51 11.80
C GLN A 188 -8.80 -2.90 10.95
N TYR A 189 -8.58 -3.18 9.66
CA TYR A 189 -9.64 -3.57 8.74
C TYR A 189 -10.13 -4.99 9.03
N ASP A 190 -11.43 -5.16 9.24
CA ASP A 190 -12.05 -6.48 9.35
C ASP A 190 -12.39 -7.02 7.96
N TRP A 191 -11.57 -7.94 7.46
CA TRP A 191 -11.75 -8.58 6.16
C TRP A 191 -13.03 -9.41 6.04
N THR A 192 -13.55 -9.92 7.16
CA THR A 192 -14.76 -10.77 7.17
C THR A 192 -15.99 -9.91 6.95
N ASN A 193 -16.10 -8.82 7.73
CA ASN A 193 -17.25 -7.92 7.70
C ASN A 193 -17.07 -6.73 6.75
N ARG A 194 -15.86 -6.55 6.18
CA ARG A 194 -15.47 -5.46 5.28
C ARG A 194 -15.73 -4.07 5.86
N VAL A 195 -15.38 -3.88 7.12
CA VAL A 195 -15.58 -2.62 7.86
C VAL A 195 -14.39 -2.34 8.75
N TYR A 196 -14.21 -1.07 9.11
CA TYR A 196 -13.40 -0.72 10.27
C TYR A 196 -14.28 -0.88 11.53
N PRO A 197 -13.85 -1.68 12.53
CA PRO A 197 -14.58 -1.81 13.79
C PRO A 197 -14.67 -0.46 14.51
N GLY A 198 -15.77 -0.22 15.23
CA GLY A 198 -15.96 1.01 16.03
C GLY A 198 -15.14 1.10 17.33
N GLU A 199 -14.17 0.19 17.51
CA GLU A 199 -13.23 0.25 18.63
C GLU A 199 -12.18 1.34 18.41
N VAL A 200 -11.54 1.80 19.49
CA VAL A 200 -10.46 2.79 19.36
C VAL A 200 -9.31 2.15 18.56
N PRO A 201 -8.95 2.69 17.39
CA PRO A 201 -7.91 2.10 16.57
C PRO A 201 -6.55 2.22 17.28
N PRO A 202 -5.63 1.27 17.06
CA PRO A 202 -4.22 1.45 17.39
C PRO A 202 -3.68 2.78 16.85
N SER A 203 -2.66 3.33 17.50
CA SER A 203 -2.01 4.55 17.02
C SER A 203 -1.32 4.29 15.68
N PHE A 204 -1.55 5.18 14.71
CA PHE A 204 -0.80 5.19 13.47
C PHE A 204 0.67 5.58 13.73
N PRO A 205 1.67 4.97 13.06
CA PRO A 205 3.08 5.34 13.26
C PRO A 205 3.35 6.82 12.96
N GLU A 206 3.84 7.58 13.94
CA GLU A 206 3.89 9.05 13.91
C GLU A 206 4.74 9.61 12.77
N ASP A 207 5.89 9.01 12.46
CA ASP A 207 6.80 9.47 11.41
C ASP A 207 6.24 9.21 10.00
N VAL A 208 5.64 8.03 9.80
CA VAL A 208 4.92 7.70 8.56
C VAL A 208 3.67 8.57 8.41
N GLY A 209 2.91 8.77 9.48
CA GLY A 209 1.75 9.66 9.50
C GLY A 209 2.15 11.09 9.16
N SER A 210 3.19 11.62 9.80
CA SER A 210 3.72 12.96 9.54
C SER A 210 4.18 13.14 8.09
N LEU A 211 4.82 12.14 7.48
CA LEU A 211 5.16 12.14 6.06
C LEU A 211 3.89 12.27 5.21
N LEU A 212 2.91 11.39 5.44
CA LEU A 212 1.68 11.32 4.64
C LEU A 212 0.82 12.59 4.80
N GLU A 213 0.63 13.08 6.01
CA GLU A 213 -0.14 14.29 6.30
C GLU A 213 0.56 15.55 5.78
N THR A 214 1.90 15.57 5.77
CA THR A 214 2.63 16.66 5.13
C THR A 214 2.40 16.64 3.62
N LEU A 215 2.46 15.48 2.96
CA LEU A 215 2.20 15.36 1.52
C LEU A 215 0.73 15.67 1.21
N PHE A 216 -0.20 15.05 1.92
CA PHE A 216 -1.63 15.06 1.67
C PHE A 216 -2.39 15.67 2.85
N PRO A 217 -2.35 17.01 3.05
CA PRO A 217 -2.87 17.67 4.25
C PRO A 217 -4.39 17.58 4.42
N GLU A 218 -5.12 17.15 3.39
CA GLU A 218 -6.55 16.87 3.48
C GLU A 218 -6.85 15.47 4.03
N THR A 219 -5.83 14.64 4.22
CA THR A 219 -5.93 13.27 4.72
C THR A 219 -5.28 13.18 6.09
N GLN A 220 -6.02 12.70 7.09
CA GLN A 220 -5.46 12.35 8.39
C GLN A 220 -5.06 10.87 8.37
N ALA A 221 -3.83 10.56 8.78
CA ALA A 221 -3.33 9.19 8.77
C ALA A 221 -3.89 8.40 9.96
N GLN A 222 -5.02 7.73 9.76
CA GLN A 222 -5.70 6.94 10.79
C GLN A 222 -5.59 5.44 10.56
N ALA A 223 -5.62 5.01 9.31
CA ALA A 223 -5.52 3.62 8.90
C ALA A 223 -4.74 3.50 7.59
N ALA A 224 -3.97 2.43 7.44
CA ALA A 224 -3.37 2.06 6.16
C ALA A 224 -3.26 0.55 6.03
N ILE A 225 -3.35 0.06 4.80
CA ILE A 225 -3.05 -1.33 4.45
C ILE A 225 -1.82 -1.31 3.57
N VAL A 226 -0.73 -1.89 4.07
CA VAL A 226 0.49 -2.10 3.29
C VAL A 226 0.40 -3.49 2.66
N ASN A 227 0.26 -3.54 1.34
CA ASN A 227 0.16 -4.78 0.58
C ASN A 227 1.54 -5.19 0.03
N PHE A 228 1.83 -6.48 0.07
CA PHE A 228 3.05 -7.09 -0.46
C PHE A 228 2.72 -7.97 -1.65
N TYR A 229 3.34 -7.66 -2.78
CA TYR A 229 3.15 -8.38 -4.04
C TYR A 229 4.48 -8.95 -4.51
N THR A 230 4.45 -10.20 -4.95
CA THR A 230 5.54 -10.86 -5.68
C THR A 230 5.16 -10.95 -7.16
N PRO A 231 6.13 -11.06 -8.10
CA PRO A 231 5.79 -11.24 -9.50
C PRO A 231 4.79 -12.39 -9.73
N GLY A 232 3.73 -12.08 -10.47
CA GLY A 232 2.60 -12.96 -10.74
C GLY A 232 1.41 -12.82 -9.77
N ASP A 233 1.57 -12.10 -8.66
CA ASP A 233 0.45 -11.79 -7.78
C ASP A 233 -0.52 -10.81 -8.45
N THR A 234 -1.81 -11.01 -8.22
CA THR A 234 -2.86 -10.17 -8.81
C THR A 234 -3.90 -9.82 -7.78
N MET A 235 -4.42 -8.59 -7.85
CA MET A 235 -5.59 -8.17 -7.08
C MET A 235 -6.79 -8.03 -8.02
N MET A 236 -7.89 -8.70 -7.68
CA MET A 236 -9.14 -8.58 -8.43
C MET A 236 -9.71 -7.17 -8.31
N MET A 237 -10.45 -6.74 -9.32
CA MET A 237 -11.22 -5.49 -9.24
C MET A 237 -12.20 -5.55 -8.08
N HIS A 238 -12.15 -4.51 -7.24
CA HIS A 238 -13.02 -4.30 -6.09
C HIS A 238 -13.28 -2.80 -5.93
N ARG A 239 -14.07 -2.42 -4.94
CA ARG A 239 -14.30 -1.04 -4.54
C ARG A 239 -13.93 -0.87 -3.08
N ASP A 240 -13.33 0.26 -2.77
CA ASP A 240 -13.04 0.69 -1.40
C ASP A 240 -14.16 1.64 -0.95
N VAL A 241 -15.03 1.16 -0.07
CA VAL A 241 -16.24 1.87 0.41
C VAL A 241 -16.46 1.67 1.91
N SER A 242 -15.42 1.23 2.62
CA SER A 242 -15.53 0.87 4.04
C SER A 242 -15.21 2.04 4.98
N GLU A 243 -14.66 3.13 4.43
CA GLU A 243 -14.31 4.35 5.15
C GLU A 243 -15.54 5.25 5.36
N GLU A 244 -15.59 5.93 6.50
CA GLU A 244 -16.68 6.87 6.85
C GLU A 244 -16.48 8.28 6.25
N THR A 245 -15.45 8.48 5.42
CA THR A 245 -15.04 9.80 4.92
C THR A 245 -15.19 9.91 3.41
N ASP A 246 -15.62 11.09 2.93
CA ASP A 246 -15.71 11.41 1.51
C ASP A 246 -14.37 11.89 0.91
N LYS A 247 -13.30 11.86 1.71
CA LYS A 247 -11.94 12.19 1.28
C LYS A 247 -11.37 11.10 0.38
N GLY A 248 -10.53 11.52 -0.57
CA GLY A 248 -9.86 10.61 -1.49
C GLY A 248 -8.89 9.67 -0.79
N LEU A 249 -8.69 8.49 -1.37
CA LEU A 249 -7.71 7.51 -0.92
C LEU A 249 -6.33 7.81 -1.51
N VAL A 250 -5.30 7.67 -0.69
CA VAL A 250 -3.89 7.80 -1.10
C VAL A 250 -3.32 6.40 -1.31
N SER A 251 -2.82 6.12 -2.52
CA SER A 251 -2.10 4.89 -2.83
C SER A 251 -0.67 5.21 -3.22
N ILE A 252 0.29 4.54 -2.58
CA ILE A 252 1.73 4.70 -2.84
C ILE A 252 2.26 3.35 -3.30
N SER A 253 2.90 3.33 -4.47
CA SER A 253 3.58 2.15 -5.01
C SER A 253 5.09 2.31 -4.91
N MET A 254 5.79 1.23 -4.56
CA MET A 254 7.26 1.17 -4.47
C MET A 254 7.74 -0.21 -4.93
N GLY A 255 8.89 -0.27 -5.60
CA GLY A 255 9.49 -1.51 -6.07
C GLY A 255 9.21 -1.78 -7.55
N CYS A 256 8.71 -2.99 -7.86
CA CYS A 256 8.45 -3.40 -9.24
C CYS A 256 7.20 -2.69 -9.79
N ASP A 257 7.17 -2.51 -11.12
CA ASP A 257 6.00 -1.96 -11.81
C ASP A 257 4.80 -2.91 -11.70
N ALA A 258 3.61 -2.32 -11.68
CA ALA A 258 2.34 -3.03 -11.65
C ALA A 258 1.33 -2.36 -12.58
N LEU A 259 0.42 -3.14 -13.13
CA LEU A 259 -0.71 -2.62 -13.90
C LEU A 259 -1.85 -2.26 -12.95
N PHE A 260 -2.24 -0.99 -12.94
CA PHE A 260 -3.40 -0.51 -12.20
C PHE A 260 -4.59 -0.35 -13.15
N SER A 261 -5.72 -0.95 -12.82
CA SER A 261 -6.96 -0.84 -13.59
C SER A 261 -8.04 -0.14 -12.77
N ARG A 262 -8.65 0.90 -13.34
CA ARG A 262 -9.77 1.63 -12.75
C ARG A 262 -10.92 1.71 -13.74
N SER A 263 -12.13 1.53 -13.23
CA SER A 263 -13.37 1.78 -13.97
C SER A 263 -14.26 2.72 -13.16
N THR A 264 -15.04 3.54 -13.85
CA THR A 264 -16.16 4.24 -13.23
C THR A 264 -17.41 3.35 -13.25
N PRO A 265 -18.35 3.52 -12.32
CA PRO A 265 -19.66 2.88 -12.43
C PRO A 265 -20.28 3.22 -13.78
N SER A 266 -20.87 2.24 -14.45
CA SER A 266 -21.69 2.48 -15.63
C SER A 266 -22.87 3.38 -15.24
N ALA A 267 -23.04 4.50 -15.94
CA ALA A 267 -24.23 5.34 -15.82
C ALA A 267 -25.51 4.59 -16.21
#